data_AF-A0AAU3D250-F1
#
_entry.id   AF-A0AAU3D250-F1
#
_cell.length_a   1.000
_cell.length_b   1.000
_cell.length_c   1.000
_cell.angle_alpha   90.00
_cell.angle_beta   90.00
_cell.angle_gamma   90.00
#
_symmetry.space_group_name_H-M   'P 1'
#
loop_
_entity.id
_entity.type
_entity.pdbx_description
1 polymer ?
#
loop_
_entity_poly.entity_id
_entity_poly.type
_entity_poly.pdbx_seq_one_letter_code
_entity_poly.pdbx_strand_id
1 'polypeptide(L)'
;MTQDEIRHPALTGGPWPVIGVWVRREDRSPRAASWRPAPRVVLEDVLLPCTWPELERLAEIATGLNRARVYVRDLGGTEPDRRLVLCLRGAPEAVRIEGPLAPVAETLAARTRAAALRVAAIHREAGHPEEAQAWRARARRILKDGRAARRGRSLRATSAGLPTLGRRP
;
A
#
# COMPACT_ATOMS: atom_id res chain seq x y z
N MET A 1 -20.41 4.78 -17.81
CA MET A 1 -19.38 5.79 -17.46
C MET A 1 -18.04 5.09 -17.46
N THR A 2 -17.32 5.20 -18.56
CA THR A 2 -15.98 4.66 -18.74
C THR A 2 -15.06 5.28 -17.69
N GLN A 3 -14.40 4.43 -16.90
CA GLN A 3 -13.22 4.80 -16.14
C GLN A 3 -12.25 5.45 -17.14
N ASP A 4 -12.20 6.78 -17.16
CA ASP A 4 -10.96 7.43 -17.56
C ASP A 4 -9.93 6.89 -16.58
N GLU A 5 -9.10 5.96 -17.06
CA GLU A 5 -7.88 5.58 -16.39
C GLU A 5 -7.11 6.88 -16.20
N ILE A 6 -7.22 7.46 -14.99
CA ILE A 6 -6.33 8.52 -14.57
C ILE A 6 -4.94 7.94 -14.80
N ARG A 7 -4.26 8.41 -15.86
CA ARG A 7 -2.88 8.04 -16.12
C ARG A 7 -2.13 8.29 -14.84
N HIS A 8 -1.44 7.26 -14.37
CA HIS A 8 -0.82 7.30 -13.07
C HIS A 8 0.06 8.55 -12.96
N PRO A 9 -0.09 9.43 -11.95
CA PRO A 9 0.58 10.73 -11.91
C PRO A 9 2.12 10.67 -11.97
N ALA A 10 2.71 9.53 -11.60
CA ALA A 10 4.13 9.29 -11.77
C ALA A 10 4.59 9.18 -13.24
N LEU A 11 3.70 8.84 -14.16
CA LEU A 11 3.98 8.78 -15.61
C LEU A 11 4.06 10.16 -16.24
N THR A 12 3.52 11.19 -15.58
CA THR A 12 3.62 12.59 -16.02
C THR A 12 4.75 13.34 -15.30
N GLY A 13 5.66 12.61 -14.64
CA GLY A 13 6.81 13.18 -13.91
C GLY A 13 6.49 13.74 -12.53
N GLY A 14 5.23 13.67 -12.08
CA GLY A 14 4.84 14.17 -10.76
C GLY A 14 5.38 13.31 -9.62
N PRO A 15 5.77 13.90 -8.47
CA PRO A 15 6.18 13.14 -7.30
C PRO A 15 4.99 12.33 -6.78
N TRP A 16 5.24 11.04 -6.53
CA TRP A 16 4.23 10.10 -6.06
C TRP A 16 4.78 9.22 -4.92
N PRO A 17 3.97 8.87 -3.90
CA PRO A 17 4.42 8.01 -2.83
C PRO A 17 4.88 6.64 -3.32
N VAL A 18 6.00 6.18 -2.75
CA VAL A 18 6.59 4.86 -2.99
C VAL A 18 6.70 4.08 -1.68
N ILE A 19 6.87 2.77 -1.82
CA ILE A 19 7.20 1.84 -0.73
C ILE A 19 8.27 0.86 -1.21
N GLY A 20 9.26 0.60 -0.37
CA GLY A 20 10.32 -0.35 -0.67
C GLY A 20 9.79 -1.78 -0.71
N VAL A 21 10.03 -2.47 -1.82
CA VAL A 21 9.73 -3.88 -2.02
C VAL A 21 10.99 -4.56 -2.56
N TRP A 22 11.28 -5.76 -2.05
CA TRP A 22 12.39 -6.55 -2.57
C TRP A 22 11.94 -7.31 -3.82
N VAL A 23 12.52 -6.98 -4.97
CA VAL A 23 12.10 -7.51 -6.26
C VAL A 23 13.26 -8.25 -6.93
N ARG A 24 12.96 -9.42 -7.49
CA ARG A 24 13.85 -10.14 -8.41
C ARG A 24 13.30 -9.97 -9.80
N ARG A 25 14.09 -9.37 -10.68
CA ARG A 25 13.80 -9.28 -12.11
C ARG A 25 14.52 -10.38 -12.87
N GLU A 26 13.90 -10.84 -13.95
CA GLU A 26 14.49 -11.70 -14.97
C GLU A 26 14.05 -11.11 -16.32
N ASP A 27 15.00 -10.91 -17.22
CA ASP A 27 14.76 -10.28 -18.53
C ASP A 27 13.89 -9.01 -18.44
N ARG A 28 14.09 -8.24 -17.36
CA ARG A 28 13.48 -6.94 -17.04
C ARG A 28 12.05 -6.98 -16.48
N SER A 29 11.39 -8.13 -16.44
CA SER A 29 10.09 -8.29 -15.79
C SER A 29 10.23 -8.76 -14.34
N PRO A 30 9.37 -8.32 -13.41
CA PRO A 30 9.37 -8.86 -12.06
C PRO A 30 9.03 -10.37 -12.13
N ARG A 31 9.79 -11.18 -11.40
CA ARG A 31 9.56 -12.63 -11.25
C ARG A 31 9.23 -13.04 -9.83
N ALA A 32 9.78 -12.31 -8.86
CA ALA A 32 9.47 -12.51 -7.46
C ALA A 32 9.46 -11.16 -6.75
N ALA A 33 8.61 -11.02 -5.75
CA ALA A 33 8.55 -9.85 -4.89
C ALA A 33 8.36 -10.28 -3.43
N SER A 34 8.96 -9.53 -2.50
CA SER A 34 8.91 -9.84 -1.08
C SER A 34 8.94 -8.58 -0.22
N TRP A 35 8.25 -8.63 0.92
CA TRP A 35 8.34 -7.60 1.96
C TRP A 35 9.65 -7.67 2.75
N ARG A 36 10.37 -8.77 2.65
CA ARG A 36 11.63 -9.02 3.36
C ARG A 36 12.78 -9.26 2.38
N PRO A 37 14.02 -8.94 2.79
CA PRO A 37 15.21 -9.32 2.04
C PRO A 37 15.21 -10.83 1.77
N ALA A 38 15.63 -11.22 0.57
CA ALA A 38 15.81 -12.60 0.16
C ALA A 38 17.04 -12.71 -0.76
N PRO A 39 17.50 -13.92 -1.11
CA PRO A 39 18.58 -14.06 -2.10
C PRO A 39 18.14 -13.55 -3.47
N ARG A 40 19.03 -12.81 -4.16
CA ARG A 40 18.85 -12.35 -5.55
C ARG A 40 17.65 -11.40 -5.78
N VAL A 41 17.20 -10.69 -4.75
CA VAL A 41 16.24 -9.57 -4.85
C VAL A 41 16.95 -8.24 -4.53
N VAL A 42 16.54 -7.17 -5.18
CA VAL A 42 17.01 -5.79 -4.93
C VAL A 42 15.87 -4.99 -4.32
N LEU A 43 16.18 -4.07 -3.41
CA LEU A 43 15.18 -3.14 -2.88
C LEU A 43 14.83 -2.11 -3.95
N GLU A 44 13.58 -2.13 -4.41
CA GLU A 44 13.04 -1.19 -5.39
C GLU A 44 11.95 -0.30 -4.78
N ASP A 45 11.90 0.95 -5.20
CA ASP A 45 10.81 1.87 -4.87
C ASP A 45 9.59 1.56 -5.74
N VAL A 46 8.55 0.99 -5.14
CA VAL A 46 7.31 0.63 -5.81
C VAL A 46 6.24 1.67 -5.54
N LEU A 47 5.59 2.16 -6.59
CA LEU A 47 4.55 3.18 -6.52
C LEU A 47 3.28 2.63 -5.86
N LEU A 48 2.56 3.51 -5.15
CA LEU A 48 1.20 3.21 -4.69
C LEU A 48 0.22 3.37 -5.87
N PRO A 49 -0.91 2.66 -5.92
CA PRO A 49 -1.94 2.89 -6.94
C PRO A 49 -2.55 4.30 -6.79
N CYS A 50 -3.12 4.83 -7.87
CA CYS A 50 -3.74 6.16 -7.88
C CYS A 50 -5.27 6.14 -7.79
N THR A 51 -5.89 4.97 -7.84
CA THR A 51 -7.35 4.83 -7.76
C THR A 51 -7.82 4.68 -6.31
N TRP A 52 -9.01 5.22 -6.01
CA TRP A 52 -9.56 5.10 -4.66
C TRP A 52 -9.80 3.65 -4.23
N PRO A 53 -10.47 2.78 -5.04
CA PRO A 53 -10.75 1.42 -4.61
C PRO A 53 -9.50 0.62 -4.25
N GLU A 54 -8.41 0.80 -5.00
CA GLU A 54 -7.15 0.12 -4.70
C GLU A 54 -6.48 0.68 -3.44
N LEU A 55 -6.45 2.01 -3.27
CA LEU A 55 -5.90 2.65 -2.07
C LEU A 55 -6.70 2.27 -0.82
N GLU A 56 -8.03 2.24 -0.89
CA GLU A 56 -8.89 1.80 0.21
C GLU A 56 -8.55 0.37 0.61
N ARG A 57 -8.47 -0.54 -0.37
CA ARG A 57 -8.12 -1.93 -0.09
C ARG A 57 -6.73 -2.08 0.51
N LEU A 58 -5.74 -1.33 0.04
CA LEU A 58 -4.40 -1.33 0.63
C LEU A 58 -4.41 -0.83 2.08
N ALA A 59 -5.22 0.18 2.41
CA ALA A 59 -5.39 0.63 3.79
C ALA A 59 -6.05 -0.44 4.67
N GLU A 60 -7.07 -1.13 4.18
CA GLU A 60 -7.70 -2.23 4.92
C GLU A 60 -6.71 -3.40 5.14
N ILE A 61 -5.91 -3.74 4.13
CA ILE A 61 -4.87 -4.77 4.23
C ILE A 61 -3.83 -4.36 5.29
N ALA A 62 -3.36 -3.11 5.26
CA ALA A 62 -2.37 -2.58 6.20
C ALA A 62 -2.88 -2.53 7.65
N THR A 63 -4.17 -2.23 7.84
CA THR A 63 -4.80 -2.20 9.16
C THR A 63 -5.26 -3.57 9.65
N GLY A 64 -5.23 -4.59 8.79
CA GLY A 64 -5.65 -5.95 9.10
C GLY A 64 -7.16 -6.18 9.02
N LEU A 65 -7.92 -5.20 8.51
CA LEU A 65 -9.34 -5.34 8.16
C LEU A 65 -9.53 -6.22 6.92
N ASN A 66 -8.49 -6.37 6.11
CA ASN A 66 -8.48 -7.23 4.94
C ASN A 66 -7.30 -8.20 4.92
N ARG A 67 -7.52 -9.41 4.39
CA ARG A 67 -6.48 -10.44 4.22
C ARG A 67 -6.11 -10.68 2.76
N ALA A 68 -6.60 -9.84 1.84
CA ALA A 68 -6.21 -9.90 0.44
C ALA A 68 -4.69 -9.80 0.30
N ARG A 69 -4.17 -10.46 -0.74
CA ARG A 69 -2.75 -10.41 -1.07
C ARG A 69 -2.46 -9.17 -1.92
N VAL A 70 -1.26 -8.64 -1.73
CA VAL A 70 -0.74 -7.50 -2.50
C VAL A 70 0.18 -8.06 -3.58
N TYR A 71 0.13 -7.44 -4.74
CA TYR A 71 0.91 -7.80 -5.91
C TYR A 71 1.68 -6.56 -6.37
N VAL A 72 2.70 -6.79 -7.19
CA VAL A 72 3.41 -5.76 -7.92
C VAL A 72 3.30 -6.06 -9.41
N ARG A 73 3.12 -5.02 -10.21
CA ARG A 73 3.15 -5.12 -11.67
C ARG A 73 3.99 -3.99 -12.25
N ASP A 74 4.45 -4.18 -13.48
CA ASP A 74 4.97 -3.06 -14.26
C ASP A 74 3.84 -2.06 -14.57
N LEU A 75 4.11 -0.78 -14.37
CA LEU A 75 3.20 0.33 -14.69
C LEU A 75 3.26 0.72 -16.18
N GLY A 76 4.14 0.08 -16.96
CA GLY A 76 4.45 0.46 -18.34
C GLY A 76 5.46 1.60 -18.42
N GLY A 77 6.02 1.82 -19.61
CA GLY A 77 7.06 2.82 -19.90
C GLY A 77 8.22 2.24 -20.71
N THR A 78 8.91 3.09 -21.48
CA THR A 78 10.20 2.77 -22.11
C THR A 78 11.32 2.90 -21.08
N GLU A 79 12.39 2.12 -21.21
CA GLU A 79 13.57 2.33 -20.37
C GLU A 79 14.13 3.74 -20.54
N PRO A 80 14.67 4.37 -19.47
CA PRO A 80 14.92 3.84 -18.12
C PRO A 80 13.74 3.96 -17.13
N ASP A 81 12.57 4.45 -17.55
CA ASP A 81 11.45 4.84 -16.68
C ASP A 81 10.49 3.71 -16.30
N ARG A 82 10.90 2.44 -16.44
CA ARG A 82 10.03 1.29 -16.16
C ARG A 82 9.81 1.12 -14.65
N ARG A 83 8.69 1.67 -14.18
CA ARG A 83 8.32 1.71 -12.75
C ARG A 83 7.38 0.57 -12.39
N LEU A 84 7.51 0.12 -11.15
CA LEU A 84 6.60 -0.85 -10.54
C LEU A 84 5.50 -0.14 -9.77
N VAL A 85 4.31 -0.73 -9.74
CA VAL A 85 3.17 -0.25 -8.97
C VAL A 85 2.56 -1.39 -8.16
N LEU A 86 2.13 -1.09 -6.93
CA LEU A 86 1.33 -2.00 -6.13
C LEU A 86 -0.06 -2.15 -6.75
N CYS A 87 -0.56 -3.38 -6.79
CA CYS A 87 -1.90 -3.67 -7.23
C CYS A 87 -2.53 -4.81 -6.41
N LEU A 88 -3.83 -4.97 -6.58
CA LEU A 88 -4.54 -6.14 -6.10
C LEU A 88 -4.48 -7.27 -7.15
N ARG A 89 -5.05 -8.44 -6.82
CA ARG A 89 -5.16 -9.55 -7.78
C ARG A 89 -5.96 -9.09 -9.02
N GLY A 90 -5.54 -9.56 -10.19
CA GLY A 90 -6.30 -9.42 -11.44
C GLY A 90 -5.57 -8.67 -12.55
N ALA A 91 -4.44 -8.02 -12.25
CA ALA A 91 -3.61 -7.40 -13.28
C ALA A 91 -2.74 -8.45 -14.01
N PRO A 92 -2.60 -8.35 -15.34
CA PRO A 92 -1.68 -9.18 -16.11
C PRO A 92 -0.25 -9.05 -15.59
N GLU A 93 0.51 -10.15 -15.61
CA GLU A 93 1.92 -10.21 -15.20
C GLU A 93 2.21 -9.77 -13.76
N ALA A 94 1.17 -9.59 -12.94
CA ALA A 94 1.33 -9.18 -11.56
C ALA A 94 1.94 -10.30 -10.71
N VAL A 95 3.05 -9.98 -10.05
CA VAL A 95 3.76 -10.89 -9.16
C VAL A 95 3.28 -10.68 -7.74
N ARG A 96 2.91 -11.76 -7.07
CA ARG A 96 2.51 -11.71 -5.66
C ARG A 96 3.70 -11.32 -4.79
N ILE A 97 3.46 -10.40 -3.84
CA ILE A 97 4.46 -10.04 -2.84
C ILE A 97 4.37 -11.02 -1.68
N GLU A 98 5.46 -11.75 -1.43
CA GLU A 98 5.56 -12.75 -0.38
C GLU A 98 6.09 -12.18 0.94
N GLY A 99 5.95 -12.98 2.00
CA GLY A 99 6.40 -12.63 3.35
C GLY A 99 5.34 -11.91 4.19
N PRO A 100 5.59 -11.78 5.49
CA PRO A 100 4.64 -11.16 6.41
C PRO A 100 4.58 -9.65 6.17
N LEU A 101 3.36 -9.11 6.04
CA LEU A 101 3.11 -7.68 5.92
C LEU A 101 3.36 -6.92 7.24
N ALA A 102 3.26 -7.60 8.38
CA ALA A 102 3.29 -6.95 9.71
C ALA A 102 4.44 -5.93 9.91
N PRO A 103 5.69 -6.18 9.47
CA PRO A 103 6.79 -5.23 9.61
C PRO A 103 6.64 -3.95 8.77
N VAL A 104 5.90 -4.00 7.66
CA VAL A 104 5.72 -2.88 6.72
C VAL A 104 4.31 -2.28 6.78
N ALA A 105 3.42 -2.86 7.59
CA ALA A 105 2.01 -2.50 7.64
C ALA A 105 1.78 -1.02 8.00
N GLU A 106 2.54 -0.49 8.96
CA GLU A 106 2.45 0.92 9.34
C GLU A 106 2.91 1.84 8.20
N THR A 107 4.04 1.52 7.57
CA THR A 107 4.56 2.25 6.41
C THR A 107 3.57 2.20 5.25
N LEU A 108 2.98 1.04 4.95
CA LEU A 108 1.97 0.90 3.90
C LEU A 108 0.76 1.79 4.19
N ALA A 109 0.19 1.76 5.40
CA ALA A 109 -0.92 2.64 5.78
C ALA A 109 -0.56 4.13 5.64
N ALA A 110 0.64 4.52 6.06
CA ALA A 110 1.13 5.89 5.94
C ALA A 110 1.29 6.34 4.48
N ARG A 111 1.87 5.48 3.61
CA ARG A 111 2.06 5.77 2.19
C ARG A 111 0.74 5.79 1.42
N THR A 112 -0.20 4.89 1.73
CA THR A 112 -1.57 4.93 1.19
C THR A 112 -2.29 6.21 1.57
N ARG A 113 -2.16 6.67 2.83
CA ARG A 113 -2.70 7.97 3.25
C ARG A 113 -2.04 9.12 2.49
N ALA A 114 -0.71 9.08 2.31
CA ALA A 114 0.00 10.10 1.55
C ALA A 114 -0.47 10.15 0.08
N ALA A 115 -0.72 9.00 -0.54
CA ALA A 115 -1.25 8.93 -1.90
C ALA A 115 -2.64 9.55 -1.99
N ALA A 116 -3.54 9.24 -1.05
CA ALA A 116 -4.86 9.87 -0.98
C ALA A 116 -4.78 11.40 -0.81
N LEU A 117 -3.83 11.90 -0.01
CA LEU A 117 -3.60 13.35 0.12
C LEU A 117 -3.00 13.98 -1.14
N ARG A 118 -2.19 13.24 -1.90
CA ARG A 118 -1.65 13.70 -3.18
C ARG A 118 -2.76 13.81 -4.23
N VAL A 119 -3.66 12.83 -4.31
CA VAL A 119 -4.85 12.94 -5.18
C VAL A 119 -5.72 14.14 -4.78
N ALA A 120 -5.90 14.37 -3.48
CA ALA A 120 -6.63 15.56 -3.00
C ALA A 120 -5.94 16.89 -3.37
N ALA A 121 -4.61 16.91 -3.50
CA ALA A 121 -3.88 18.09 -3.97
C ALA A 121 -4.10 18.29 -5.48
N ILE A 122 -3.98 17.22 -6.27
CA ILE A 122 -4.23 17.24 -7.72
C ILE A 122 -5.63 17.76 -8.03
N HIS A 123 -6.68 17.26 -7.35
CA HIS A 123 -8.04 17.77 -7.56
C HIS A 123 -8.20 19.25 -7.18
N ARG A 124 -7.52 19.72 -6.13
CA ARG A 124 -7.57 21.13 -5.73
C ARG A 124 -6.89 22.03 -6.76
N GLU A 125 -5.72 21.62 -7.24
CA GLU A 125 -4.97 22.31 -8.30
C GLU A 125 -5.79 22.37 -9.60
N ALA A 126 -6.55 21.32 -9.89
CA ALA A 126 -7.47 21.24 -11.02
C ALA A 126 -8.83 21.96 -10.80
N GLY A 127 -9.03 22.68 -9.69
CA GLY A 127 -10.28 23.42 -9.45
C GLY A 127 -11.47 22.59 -8.98
N HIS A 128 -11.25 21.38 -8.47
CA HIS A 128 -12.29 20.45 -7.97
C HIS A 128 -12.26 20.35 -6.43
N PRO A 129 -12.78 21.34 -5.68
CA PRO A 129 -12.65 21.39 -4.22
C PRO A 129 -13.44 20.29 -3.50
N GLU A 130 -14.59 19.88 -4.03
CA GLU A 130 -15.43 18.82 -3.44
C GLU A 130 -14.73 17.46 -3.48
N GLU A 131 -14.17 17.09 -4.64
CA GLU A 131 -13.37 15.88 -4.80
C GLU A 131 -12.13 15.91 -3.90
N ALA A 132 -11.43 17.04 -3.85
CA ALA A 132 -10.31 17.22 -2.94
C ALA A 132 -10.70 17.00 -1.47
N GLN A 133 -11.89 17.44 -1.05
CA GLN A 133 -12.40 17.25 0.29
C GLN A 133 -12.80 15.79 0.56
N ALA A 134 -13.41 15.10 -0.40
CA ALA A 134 -13.72 13.67 -0.31
C ALA A 134 -12.45 12.84 -0.10
N TRP A 135 -11.40 13.10 -0.88
CA TRP A 135 -10.09 12.45 -0.74
C TRP A 135 -9.41 12.76 0.61
N ARG A 136 -9.51 13.99 1.12
CA ARG A 136 -9.03 14.33 2.47
C ARG A 136 -9.79 13.60 3.57
N ALA A 137 -11.12 13.48 3.45
CA ALA A 137 -11.94 12.75 4.40
C ALA A 137 -11.55 11.26 4.46
N ARG A 138 -11.32 10.66 3.30
CA ARG A 138 -10.78 9.31 3.15
C ARG A 138 -9.40 9.15 3.79
N ALA A 139 -8.46 10.07 3.53
CA ALA A 139 -7.14 10.07 4.16
C ALA A 139 -7.19 10.19 5.70
N ARG A 140 -8.17 10.93 6.24
CA ARG A 140 -8.42 11.00 7.68
C ARG A 140 -8.96 9.68 8.24
N ARG A 141 -9.80 8.97 7.49
CA ARG A 141 -10.32 7.65 7.87
C ARG A 141 -9.19 6.64 8.01
N ILE A 142 -8.29 6.54 7.02
CA ILE A 142 -7.11 5.66 7.06
C ILE A 142 -6.28 5.90 8.35
N LEU A 143 -6.06 7.16 8.72
CA LEU A 143 -5.35 7.50 9.95
C LEU A 143 -6.09 7.00 11.22
N LYS A 144 -7.41 7.16 11.28
CA LYS A 144 -8.23 6.70 12.41
C LYS A 144 -8.21 5.17 12.51
N ASP A 145 -8.35 4.48 11.38
CA ASP A 145 -8.35 3.01 11.33
C ASP A 145 -6.99 2.44 11.73
N GLY A 146 -5.89 3.05 11.27
CA GLY A 146 -4.54 2.70 11.71
C GLY A 146 -4.34 2.84 13.22
N ARG A 147 -4.84 3.93 13.81
CA ARG A 147 -4.81 4.14 15.27
C ARG A 147 -5.67 3.13 16.03
N ALA A 148 -6.85 2.78 15.50
CA ALA A 148 -7.72 1.78 16.09
C ALA A 148 -7.08 0.38 16.06
N ALA A 149 -6.52 -0.02 14.92
CA ALA A 149 -5.82 -1.29 14.75
C ALA A 149 -4.61 -1.43 15.69
N ARG A 150 -3.88 -0.33 15.95
CA ARG A 150 -2.79 -0.31 16.94
C ARG A 150 -3.31 -0.55 18.36
N ARG A 151 -4.39 0.11 18.76
CA ARG A 151 -5.01 -0.08 20.09
C ARG A 151 -5.52 -1.51 20.28
N GLY A 152 -6.17 -2.09 19.27
CA GLY A 152 -6.60 -3.50 19.30
C GLY A 152 -5.44 -4.50 19.38
N ARG A 153 -4.29 -4.20 18.75
CA ARG A 153 -3.07 -4.99 18.89
C ARG A 153 -2.44 -4.86 20.28
N SER A 154 -2.40 -3.66 20.83
CA SER A 154 -1.91 -3.40 22.19
C SER A 154 -2.67 -4.24 23.22
N LEU A 155 -4.01 -4.25 23.15
CA LEU A 155 -4.84 -5.01 24.07
C LEU A 155 -4.61 -6.54 23.98
N ARG A 156 -4.42 -7.08 22.77
CA ARG A 156 -4.11 -8.52 22.59
C ARG A 156 -2.71 -8.90 23.07
N ALA A 157 -1.74 -8.00 22.96
CA ALA A 157 -0.41 -8.22 23.51
C ALA A 157 -0.44 -8.21 25.05
N THR A 158 -1.24 -7.32 25.67
CA THR A 158 -1.40 -7.29 27.14
C THR A 158 -2.16 -8.50 27.68
N SER A 159 -3.12 -9.06 26.93
CA SER A 159 -3.87 -10.26 27.36
C SER A 159 -3.10 -11.59 27.22
N ALA A 160 -1.97 -11.62 26.52
CA ALA A 160 -1.17 -12.84 26.30
C ALA A 160 -0.16 -13.12 27.43
N GLY A 161 -0.18 -12.35 28.52
CA GLY A 161 0.84 -12.42 29.57
C GLY A 161 0.33 -12.09 30.97
N LEU A 162 -0.89 -12.49 31.33
CA LEU A 162 -1.20 -12.66 32.75
C LEU A 162 -0.80 -14.09 33.13
N PRO A 163 0.30 -14.31 33.88
CA PRO A 163 0.56 -15.62 34.45
C PRO A 163 -0.64 -15.94 35.35
N THR A 164 -1.36 -17.02 35.03
CA THR A 164 -2.32 -17.60 35.96
C THR A 164 -1.53 -18.00 37.19
N LEU A 165 -1.63 -17.19 38.25
CA LEU A 165 -1.14 -17.54 39.58
C LEU A 165 -1.87 -18.82 39.97
N GLY A 166 -1.15 -19.93 39.86
CA GLY A 166 -1.60 -21.25 40.28
C GLY A 166 -1.97 -21.17 41.75
N ARG A 167 -3.27 -21.28 42.03
CA ARG A 167 -3.77 -21.48 43.37
C ARG A 167 -3.84 -22.98 43.61
N ARG A 168 -2.91 -23.49 44.43
CA ARG A 168 -3.05 -24.70 45.26
C ARG A 168 -1.95 -24.68 46.33
N PRO A 169 -2.14 -25.31 47.50
CA PRO A 169 -3.23 -26.21 47.89
C PRO A 169 -4.44 -25.50 48.50
#